data_AF-A0A165FFH1-F1
#
_entry.id   AF-A0A165FFH1-F1
#
_cell.length_a   1.000
_cell.length_b   1.000
_cell.length_c   1.000
_cell.angle_alpha   90.00
_cell.angle_beta   90.00
_cell.angle_gamma   90.00
#
_symmetry.space_group_name_H-M   'P 1'
#
loop_
_entity.id
_entity.type
_entity.pdbx_description
1 polymer ?
#
loop_
_entity_poly.entity_id
_entity_poly.type
_entity_poly.pdbx_seq_one_letter_code
_entity_poly.pdbx_strand_id
1 'polypeptide(L)'
;MIHPDDLPPLRTTPIVEPLTLSAPHEYPFTVHFFSSKTVLLTEMRGHTFEFGDELQITAAIYELSKDRNGQSWLDLIDDTDAQIQRWGKVRYARGPWPDALPRVQAGSPEEADLIAHEWAEAWKLPTEEERNEARAALYRKYGSPPQTSRHLGFLPGDVE
;
A
#
# COMPACT_ATOMS: atom_id res chain seq x y z
N MET A 1 14.56 61.57 -14.64
CA MET A 1 13.69 61.00 -15.70
C MET A 1 14.40 59.76 -16.21
N ILE A 2 13.90 58.58 -15.86
CA ILE A 2 14.45 57.29 -16.31
C ILE A 2 13.67 56.89 -17.56
N HIS A 3 14.37 56.58 -18.64
CA HIS A 3 13.79 56.24 -19.94
C HIS A 3 13.04 54.89 -19.83
N PRO A 4 11.84 54.73 -20.40
CA PRO A 4 11.06 53.48 -20.30
C PRO A 4 11.60 52.30 -21.12
N ASP A 5 12.82 52.40 -21.66
CA ASP A 5 13.43 51.41 -22.57
C ASP A 5 14.53 50.56 -21.90
N ASP A 6 14.80 50.77 -20.61
CA ASP A 6 15.88 50.10 -19.86
C ASP A 6 15.37 48.88 -19.07
N LEU A 7 14.49 48.08 -19.68
CA LEU A 7 14.06 46.80 -19.12
C LEU A 7 14.98 45.69 -19.68
N PRO A 8 15.69 44.93 -18.83
CA PRO A 8 16.47 43.80 -19.30
C PRO A 8 15.54 42.77 -19.96
N PRO A 9 15.98 42.08 -21.03
CA PRO A 9 15.16 41.08 -21.69
C PRO A 9 14.77 39.99 -20.69
N LEU A 10 13.47 39.71 -20.62
CA LEU A 10 12.91 38.61 -19.83
C LEU A 10 13.65 37.33 -20.23
N ARG A 11 14.43 36.76 -19.29
CA ARG A 11 15.00 35.43 -19.46
C ARG A 11 13.83 34.46 -19.61
N THR A 12 13.58 34.05 -20.85
CA THR A 12 12.69 32.92 -21.14
C THR A 12 13.27 31.72 -20.40
N THR A 13 12.63 31.33 -19.30
CA THR A 13 12.89 30.03 -18.69
C THR A 13 12.75 28.98 -19.80
N PRO A 14 13.73 28.09 -20.00
CA PRO A 14 13.53 27.00 -20.95
C PRO A 14 12.30 26.22 -20.48
N ILE A 15 11.29 26.20 -21.34
CA ILE A 15 10.19 25.24 -21.23
C ILE A 15 10.90 23.89 -21.28
N VAL A 16 10.91 23.19 -20.15
CA VAL A 16 11.43 21.83 -20.07
C VAL A 16 10.60 21.01 -21.05
N GLU A 17 11.19 20.70 -22.20
CA GLU A 17 10.61 19.74 -23.14
C GLU A 17 10.31 18.46 -22.36
N PRO A 18 9.10 17.88 -22.47
CA PRO A 18 8.85 16.58 -21.89
C PRO A 18 9.80 15.61 -22.57
N LEU A 19 10.82 15.16 -21.83
CA LEU A 19 11.71 14.09 -22.24
C LEU A 19 10.83 12.94 -22.75
N THR A 20 10.84 12.72 -24.06
CA THR A 20 10.29 11.51 -24.68
C THR A 20 11.17 10.35 -24.26
N LEU A 21 10.93 9.88 -23.04
CA LEU A 21 11.54 8.73 -22.43
C LEU A 21 10.99 7.48 -23.10
N SER A 22 11.87 6.79 -23.82
CA SER A 22 11.65 5.43 -24.29
C SER A 22 11.62 4.50 -23.08
N ALA A 23 10.51 4.49 -22.36
CA ALA A 23 10.34 3.59 -21.24
C ALA A 23 10.05 2.16 -21.72
N PRO A 24 10.59 1.13 -21.06
CA PRO A 24 10.35 -0.27 -21.42
C PRO A 24 8.90 -0.73 -21.15
N HIS A 25 8.05 0.15 -20.61
CA HIS A 25 6.68 -0.16 -20.21
C HIS A 25 5.69 0.86 -20.80
N GLU A 26 4.56 0.36 -21.29
CA GLU A 26 3.40 1.21 -21.59
C GLU A 26 2.86 1.78 -20.26
N TYR A 27 2.81 3.11 -20.17
CA TYR A 27 2.22 3.82 -19.04
C TYR A 27 0.85 4.39 -19.38
N PRO A 28 -0.04 4.54 -18.39
CA PRO A 28 0.12 4.11 -16.99
C PRO A 28 -0.19 2.62 -16.79
N PHE A 29 0.35 2.01 -15.74
CA PHE A 29 -0.03 0.66 -15.31
C PHE A 29 -0.19 0.56 -13.79
N THR A 30 -0.98 -0.40 -13.32
CA THR A 30 -1.21 -0.62 -11.87
C THR A 30 -0.18 -1.59 -11.30
N VAL A 31 0.26 -1.32 -10.08
CA VAL A 31 1.08 -2.21 -9.25
C VAL A 31 0.34 -2.45 -7.95
N HIS A 32 0.38 -3.68 -7.47
CA HIS A 32 -0.15 -4.02 -6.16
C HIS A 32 0.94 -4.59 -5.25
N PHE A 33 0.79 -4.39 -3.94
CA PHE A 33 1.86 -4.60 -2.96
C PHE A 33 1.54 -5.76 -2.00
N PHE A 34 2.45 -6.73 -1.92
CA PHE A 34 2.42 -7.85 -0.97
C PHE A 34 3.29 -7.60 0.28
N SER A 35 3.93 -6.45 0.38
CA SER A 35 4.79 -6.08 1.50
C SER A 35 4.97 -4.58 1.54
N SER A 36 5.17 -4.04 2.73
CA SER A 36 5.34 -2.61 2.91
C SER A 36 6.50 -2.07 2.08
N LYS A 37 6.26 -0.97 1.37
CA LYS A 37 7.26 -0.31 0.54
C LYS A 37 6.97 1.19 0.44
N THR A 38 7.99 1.98 0.77
CA THR A 38 7.97 3.42 0.48
C THR A 38 8.29 3.66 -0.99
N VAL A 39 7.45 4.44 -1.64
CA VAL A 39 7.58 4.88 -3.03
C VAL A 39 7.55 6.40 -3.05
N LEU A 40 8.48 7.01 -3.79
CA LEU A 40 8.46 8.45 -4.05
C LEU A 40 7.40 8.73 -5.11
N LEU A 41 6.41 9.55 -4.75
CA LEU A 41 5.37 10.02 -5.66
C LEU A 41 5.75 11.36 -6.29
N THR A 42 6.52 12.16 -5.55
CA THR A 42 7.17 13.39 -6.03
C THR A 42 8.55 13.49 -5.38
N GLU A 43 9.40 14.42 -5.84
CA GLU A 43 10.74 14.65 -5.26
C GLU A 43 10.73 14.94 -3.75
N MET A 44 9.62 15.46 -3.23
CA MET A 44 9.49 15.83 -1.81
C MET A 44 8.50 14.94 -1.04
N ARG A 45 7.84 13.98 -1.71
CA ARG A 45 6.77 13.18 -1.10
C ARG A 45 6.96 11.69 -1.36
N GLY A 46 7.28 10.97 -0.28
CA GLY A 46 7.15 9.52 -0.21
C GLY A 46 5.78 9.11 0.34
N HIS A 47 5.29 7.95 -0.08
CA HIS A 47 4.18 7.26 0.54
C HIS A 47 4.56 5.80 0.79
N THR A 48 4.23 5.27 1.96
CA THR A 48 4.42 3.85 2.28
C THR A 48 3.13 3.12 1.93
N PHE A 49 3.23 2.25 0.93
CA PHE A 49 2.19 1.31 0.55
C PHE A 49 2.37 0.03 1.36
N GLU A 50 1.27 -0.59 1.76
CA GLU A 50 1.22 -1.79 2.59
C GLU A 50 0.62 -2.97 1.82
N PHE A 51 0.39 -4.09 2.51
CA PHE A 51 -0.23 -5.27 1.92
C PHE A 51 -1.65 -4.94 1.43
N GLY A 52 -2.00 -5.33 0.20
CA GLY A 52 -3.34 -5.07 -0.34
C GLY A 52 -3.52 -3.71 -1.02
N ASP A 53 -2.50 -2.84 -0.94
CA ASP A 53 -2.51 -1.55 -1.60
C ASP A 53 -2.20 -1.65 -3.09
N GLU A 54 -2.67 -0.64 -3.83
CA GLU A 54 -2.44 -0.47 -5.25
C GLU A 54 -1.92 0.94 -5.56
N LEU A 55 -1.05 1.03 -6.56
CA LEU A 55 -0.53 2.29 -7.09
C LEU A 55 -0.55 2.28 -8.61
N GLN A 56 -1.11 3.34 -9.21
CA GLN A 56 -0.94 3.59 -10.62
C GLN A 56 0.44 4.22 -10.89
N ILE A 57 1.29 3.49 -11.58
CA ILE A 57 2.61 3.94 -12.01
C ILE A 57 2.47 4.74 -13.29
N THR A 58 2.91 5.99 -13.22
CA THR A 58 3.10 6.87 -14.37
C THR A 58 4.57 6.93 -14.76
N ALA A 59 4.87 7.45 -15.96
CA ALA A 59 6.25 7.68 -16.38
C ALA A 59 7.05 8.52 -15.36
N ALA A 60 6.43 9.55 -14.77
CA ALA A 60 7.07 10.39 -13.76
C ALA A 60 7.43 9.61 -12.47
N ILE A 61 6.53 8.74 -12.00
CA ILE A 61 6.80 7.89 -10.82
C ILE A 61 7.91 6.88 -11.12
N TYR A 62 7.94 6.31 -12.33
CA TYR A 62 9.03 5.43 -12.74
C TYR A 62 10.38 6.15 -12.74
N GLU A 63 10.47 7.37 -13.28
CA GLU A 63 11.73 8.13 -13.24
C GLU A 63 12.17 8.45 -11.82
N LEU A 64 11.26 8.86 -10.94
CA LEU A 64 11.54 9.10 -9.51
C LEU A 64 11.97 7.84 -8.77
N SER A 65 11.61 6.67 -9.28
CA SER A 65 11.95 5.39 -8.67
C SER A 65 13.35 4.87 -9.01
N LYS A 66 14.03 5.50 -9.97
CA LYS A 66 15.40 5.14 -10.36
C LYS A 66 16.39 5.55 -9.29
N ASP A 67 17.36 4.68 -9.03
CA ASP A 67 18.48 4.96 -8.15
C ASP A 67 19.59 5.75 -8.88
N ARG A 68 20.68 6.03 -8.15
CA ARG A 68 21.88 6.71 -8.71
C ARG A 68 22.55 5.98 -9.87
N ASN A 69 22.25 4.69 -10.06
CA ASN A 69 22.77 3.86 -11.14
C ASN A 69 21.78 3.77 -12.31
N GLY A 70 20.64 4.47 -12.23
CA GLY A 70 19.56 4.44 -13.21
C GLY A 70 18.67 3.19 -13.12
N GLN A 71 18.82 2.35 -12.09
CA GLN A 71 18.01 1.15 -11.89
C GLN A 71 16.78 1.47 -11.06
N SER A 72 15.61 0.98 -11.50
CA SER A 72 14.38 1.07 -10.72
C SER A 72 14.10 -0.25 -9.99
N TRP A 73 13.44 -0.15 -8.83
CA TRP A 73 12.83 -1.33 -8.24
C TRP A 73 11.73 -1.93 -9.13
N LEU A 74 11.11 -1.15 -10.01
CA LEU A 74 10.11 -1.62 -10.97
C LEU A 74 10.72 -2.52 -12.06
N ASP A 75 12.04 -2.53 -12.23
CA ASP A 75 12.70 -3.39 -13.23
C ASP A 75 12.55 -4.89 -12.90
N LEU A 76 12.20 -5.24 -11.65
CA LEU A 76 11.94 -6.60 -11.19
C LEU A 76 10.44 -6.96 -11.13
N ILE A 77 9.57 -6.09 -11.64
CA ILE A 77 8.11 -6.25 -11.48
C ILE A 77 7.56 -7.52 -12.13
N ASP A 78 8.12 -7.92 -13.26
CA ASP A 78 7.72 -9.10 -14.03
C ASP A 78 8.65 -10.31 -13.80
N ASP A 79 9.67 -10.18 -12.92
CA ASP A 79 10.64 -11.23 -12.60
C ASP A 79 10.50 -11.68 -11.14
N THR A 80 9.56 -12.60 -10.90
CA THR A 80 9.29 -13.14 -9.57
C THR A 80 10.49 -13.88 -8.98
N ASP A 81 11.27 -14.57 -9.81
CA ASP A 81 12.43 -15.35 -9.35
C ASP A 81 13.53 -14.42 -8.85
N ALA A 82 13.81 -13.32 -9.53
CA ALA A 82 14.74 -12.30 -9.07
C ALA A 82 14.28 -11.64 -7.77
N GLN A 83 12.98 -11.38 -7.60
CA GLN A 83 12.45 -10.88 -6.33
C GLN A 83 12.65 -11.88 -5.19
N ILE A 84 12.37 -13.17 -5.43
CA ILE A 84 12.56 -14.24 -4.43
C ILE A 84 14.04 -14.41 -4.09
N GLN A 85 14.95 -14.40 -5.06
CA GLN A 85 16.38 -14.48 -4.80
C GLN A 85 16.88 -13.28 -3.98
N ARG A 86 16.34 -12.08 -4.26
CA ARG A 86 16.78 -10.84 -3.60
C ARG A 86 16.18 -10.64 -2.20
N TRP A 87 14.92 -11.03 -1.99
CA TRP A 87 14.17 -10.72 -0.77
C TRP A 87 13.56 -11.93 -0.06
N GLY A 88 13.72 -13.14 -0.61
CA GLY A 88 13.10 -14.36 -0.11
C GLY A 88 11.60 -14.47 -0.39
N LYS A 89 10.99 -13.46 -1.04
CA LYS A 89 9.56 -13.39 -1.35
C LYS A 89 9.27 -12.37 -2.45
N VAL A 90 8.13 -12.53 -3.11
CA VAL A 90 7.57 -11.51 -4.00
C VAL A 90 7.01 -10.36 -3.15
N ARG A 91 7.35 -9.11 -3.48
CA ARG A 91 6.93 -7.93 -2.70
C ARG A 91 5.87 -7.10 -3.41
N TYR A 92 5.81 -7.16 -4.73
CA TYR A 92 4.88 -6.42 -5.56
C TYR A 92 4.77 -7.10 -6.92
N ALA A 93 3.64 -6.89 -7.60
CA ALA A 93 3.43 -7.38 -8.96
C ALA A 93 2.58 -6.41 -9.78
N ARG A 94 2.65 -6.56 -11.10
CA ARG A 94 1.87 -5.79 -12.07
C ARG A 94 0.40 -6.22 -12.02
N GLY A 95 -0.49 -5.25 -12.21
CA GLY A 95 -1.93 -5.43 -12.26
C GLY A 95 -2.65 -4.99 -10.97
N PRO A 96 -3.99 -5.01 -10.98
CA PRO A 96 -4.79 -4.77 -9.78
C PRO A 96 -4.57 -5.87 -8.74
N TRP A 97 -4.94 -5.61 -7.48
CA TRP A 97 -4.95 -6.64 -6.45
C TRP A 97 -5.89 -7.77 -6.88
N PRO A 98 -5.49 -9.05 -6.81
CA PRO A 98 -6.35 -10.15 -7.20
C PRO A 98 -7.61 -10.23 -6.33
N ASP A 99 -8.80 -10.27 -6.95
CA ASP A 99 -10.10 -10.32 -6.24
C ASP A 99 -10.23 -11.52 -5.31
N ALA A 100 -9.50 -12.60 -5.59
CA ALA A 100 -9.49 -13.82 -4.79
C ALA A 100 -8.65 -13.72 -3.51
N LEU A 101 -7.81 -12.68 -3.36
CA LEU A 101 -6.92 -12.51 -2.21
C LEU A 101 -7.49 -11.49 -1.22
N PRO A 102 -7.46 -11.79 0.09
CA PRO A 102 -7.81 -10.79 1.10
C PRO A 102 -6.84 -9.62 1.02
N ARG A 103 -7.34 -8.40 1.21
CA ARG A 103 -6.50 -7.18 1.30
C ARG A 103 -5.89 -6.99 2.69
N VAL A 104 -6.25 -7.82 3.65
CA VAL A 104 -5.63 -7.88 4.98
C VAL A 104 -4.63 -9.02 5.02
N GLN A 105 -3.50 -8.80 5.69
CA GLN A 105 -2.49 -9.82 5.84
C GLN A 105 -2.92 -10.83 6.90
N ALA A 106 -2.84 -12.12 6.58
CA ALA A 106 -3.13 -13.18 7.55
C ALA A 106 -2.23 -13.07 8.79
N GLY A 107 -2.84 -13.13 9.98
CA GLY A 107 -2.20 -12.97 11.28
C GLY A 107 -1.90 -11.54 11.68
N SER A 108 -2.29 -10.53 10.89
CA SER A 108 -2.05 -9.13 11.22
C SER A 108 -3.09 -8.58 12.22
N PRO A 109 -2.76 -7.51 12.97
CA PRO A 109 -3.73 -6.83 13.82
C PRO A 109 -4.99 -6.39 13.05
N GLU A 110 -4.82 -5.95 11.81
CA GLU A 110 -5.92 -5.52 10.93
C GLU A 110 -6.86 -6.67 10.58
N GLU A 111 -6.33 -7.89 10.35
CA GLU A 111 -7.17 -9.08 10.19
C GLU A 111 -7.95 -9.39 11.47
N ALA A 112 -7.31 -9.32 12.63
CA ALA A 112 -7.97 -9.53 13.91
C ALA A 112 -9.09 -8.50 14.18
N ASP A 113 -8.84 -7.24 13.84
CA ASP A 113 -9.82 -6.14 13.96
C ASP A 113 -10.99 -6.33 12.98
N LEU A 114 -10.71 -6.75 11.74
CA LEU A 114 -11.74 -7.06 10.75
C LEU A 114 -12.61 -8.24 11.20
N ILE A 115 -11.99 -9.32 11.68
CA ILE A 115 -12.70 -10.47 12.25
C ILE A 115 -13.56 -10.01 13.43
N ALA A 116 -13.01 -9.26 14.38
CA ALA A 116 -13.73 -8.76 15.54
C ALA A 116 -14.91 -7.87 15.15
N HIS A 117 -14.74 -7.01 14.13
CA HIS A 117 -15.78 -6.18 13.57
C HIS A 117 -16.91 -7.02 12.95
N GLU A 118 -16.59 -8.02 12.11
CA GLU A 118 -17.59 -8.91 11.50
C GLU A 118 -18.36 -9.70 12.57
N TRP A 119 -17.68 -10.18 13.61
CA TRP A 119 -18.34 -10.79 14.77
C TRP A 119 -19.28 -9.80 15.48
N ALA A 120 -18.86 -8.55 15.69
CA ALA A 120 -19.70 -7.53 16.32
C ALA A 120 -20.93 -7.17 15.48
N GLU A 121 -20.79 -7.06 14.16
CA GLU A 121 -21.91 -6.83 13.24
C GLU A 121 -22.90 -8.01 13.26
N ALA A 122 -22.40 -9.24 13.28
CA ALA A 122 -23.24 -10.42 13.41
C ALA A 122 -24.04 -10.43 14.72
N TRP A 123 -23.56 -9.80 15.80
CA TRP A 123 -24.33 -9.67 17.05
C TRP A 123 -25.41 -8.59 17.01
N LYS A 124 -25.31 -7.62 16.10
CA LYS A 124 -26.26 -6.51 15.94
C LYS A 124 -27.49 -6.86 15.11
N LEU A 125 -27.48 -8.01 14.41
CA LEU A 125 -28.64 -8.42 13.59
C LEU A 125 -29.91 -8.56 14.46
N PRO A 126 -31.07 -8.12 13.95
CA PRO A 126 -32.27 -7.91 14.77
C PRO A 126 -32.92 -9.22 15.21
N THR A 127 -32.90 -10.26 14.38
CA THR A 127 -33.54 -11.54 14.68
C THR A 127 -32.52 -12.55 15.22
N GLU A 128 -32.98 -13.51 16.01
CA GLU A 128 -32.13 -14.59 16.50
C GLU A 128 -31.67 -15.53 15.39
N GLU A 129 -32.54 -15.78 14.40
CA GLU A 129 -32.26 -16.67 13.27
C GLU A 129 -31.15 -16.11 12.37
N GLU A 130 -31.22 -14.83 11.98
CA GLU A 130 -30.18 -14.17 11.20
C GLU A 130 -28.85 -14.10 11.97
N ARG A 131 -28.90 -13.85 13.28
CA ARG A 131 -27.69 -13.89 14.14
C ARG A 131 -27.06 -15.28 14.19
N ASN A 132 -27.87 -16.32 14.29
CA ASN A 132 -27.38 -17.71 14.33
C ASN A 132 -26.73 -18.09 13.01
N GLU A 133 -27.36 -17.76 11.88
CA GLU A 133 -26.83 -18.04 10.55
C GLU A 133 -25.53 -17.28 10.29
N ALA A 134 -25.49 -15.98 10.59
CA ALA A 134 -24.30 -15.14 10.43
C ALA A 134 -23.13 -15.67 11.28
N ARG A 135 -23.38 -16.01 12.56
CA ARG A 135 -22.34 -16.59 13.43
C ARG A 135 -21.90 -17.97 12.94
N ALA A 136 -22.80 -18.82 12.45
CA ALA A 136 -22.43 -20.10 11.87
C ALA A 136 -21.57 -19.94 10.59
N ALA A 137 -21.83 -18.91 9.79
CA ALA A 137 -20.97 -18.56 8.66
C ALA A 137 -19.58 -18.09 9.12
N LEU A 138 -19.52 -17.22 10.14
CA LEU A 138 -18.25 -16.77 10.74
C LEU A 138 -17.47 -17.91 11.38
N TYR A 139 -18.13 -18.85 12.06
CA TYR A 139 -17.51 -20.06 12.59
C TYR A 139 -16.89 -20.92 11.48
N ARG A 140 -17.56 -21.05 10.33
CA ARG A 140 -17.00 -21.76 9.15
C ARG A 140 -15.82 -21.01 8.54
N LYS A 141 -15.84 -19.68 8.55
CA LYS A 141 -14.83 -18.82 7.91
C LYS A 141 -13.56 -18.66 8.75
N TYR A 142 -13.69 -18.39 10.04
CA TYR A 142 -12.58 -18.02 10.93
C TYR A 142 -12.37 -18.96 12.13
N GLY A 143 -13.33 -19.85 12.40
CA GLY A 143 -13.33 -20.66 13.61
C GLY A 143 -13.90 -19.90 14.80
N SER A 144 -13.32 -20.11 15.99
CA SER A 144 -13.82 -19.51 17.23
C SER A 144 -13.69 -17.98 17.24
N PRO A 145 -14.64 -17.26 17.85
CA PRO A 145 -14.54 -15.81 17.98
C PRO A 145 -13.25 -15.42 18.73
N PRO A 146 -12.61 -14.30 18.35
CA PRO A 146 -11.43 -13.80 19.04
C PRO A 146 -11.77 -13.51 20.50
N GLN A 147 -10.96 -13.99 21.45
CA GLN A 147 -11.14 -13.66 22.86
C GLN A 147 -10.81 -12.18 23.08
N THR A 148 -11.82 -11.40 23.47
CA THR A 148 -11.69 -9.97 23.80
C THR A 148 -11.18 -9.72 25.22
N SER A 149 -11.02 -10.78 26.03
CA SER A 149 -10.45 -10.68 27.37
C SER A 149 -8.93 -10.55 27.33
N ARG A 150 -8.42 -9.32 27.48
CA ARG A 150 -7.02 -9.08 27.90
C ARG A 150 -7.02 -8.88 29.41
N HIS A 151 -6.65 -9.90 30.17
CA HIS A 151 -6.33 -9.72 31.59
C HIS A 151 -5.06 -8.86 31.68
N LEU A 152 -5.21 -7.58 31.98
CA LEU A 152 -4.11 -6.73 32.45
C LEU A 152 -3.65 -7.29 33.80
N GLY A 153 -2.51 -7.98 33.80
CA GLY A 153 -1.88 -8.42 35.04
C GLY A 153 -1.61 -7.22 35.93
N PHE A 154 -2.31 -7.14 37.06
CA PHE A 154 -2.04 -6.18 38.11
C PHE A 154 -0.74 -6.61 38.80
N LEU A 155 0.34 -5.84 38.67
CA LEU A 155 1.50 -5.96 39.55
C LEU A 155 1.13 -5.25 40.85
N PRO A 156 0.93 -5.95 41.98
CA PRO A 156 0.81 -5.28 43.27
C PRO A 156 2.11 -4.53 43.51
N GLY A 157 2.03 -3.20 43.58
CA GLY A 157 3.18 -2.37 43.89
C GLY A 157 3.71 -2.73 45.28
N ASP A 158 5.02 -2.99 45.35
CA ASP A 158 5.79 -2.92 46.58
C ASP A 158 5.53 -1.56 47.22
N VAL A 159 4.77 -1.57 48.31
CA VAL A 159 4.70 -0.47 49.26
C VAL A 159 5.91 -0.63 50.19
N GLU A 160 6.95 0.17 49.94
CA GLU A 160 8.01 0.46 50.94
C GLU A 160 7.45 1.29 52.10
#